data_AF-A0AAU5S3P7-F1
#
_entry.id   AF-A0AAU5S3P7-F1
#
_cell.length_a   1.000
_cell.length_b   1.000
_cell.length_c   1.000
_cell.angle_alpha   90.00
_cell.angle_beta   90.00
_cell.angle_gamma   90.00
#
_symmetry.space_group_name_H-M   'P 1'
#
loop_
_entity.id
_entity.type
_entity.pdbx_description
1 polymer ?
#
loop_
_entity_poly.entity_id
_entity_poly.type
_entity_poly.pdbx_seq_one_letter_code
_entity_poly.pdbx_strand_id
1 'polypeptide(L)'
;MTGLVALAAVTAGAVIAFGSSPGGADAAATPSATASRTGAGAPSGSASASSPAPSASPMAKKPAGQVAHGTHTGDLRYFLIPPPDGADVYGDPAGSADSAADVAAGSADGSQAARALSTYGFRNAASRTYLTADGGSEVSVELVRFRGPSQAAAYYSSSGYQATTLPLQGSYPARGYDLASGSAESSDTLLAISYQGDVHITISVTGGKAPSRALLQHLLDAQYQRLRTGR
;
A
#
# COMPACT_ATOMS: atom_id res chain seq x y z
N MET A 1 -39.18 1.56 9.47
CA MET A 1 -38.32 2.68 9.07
C MET A 1 -36.90 2.17 8.98
N THR A 2 -36.32 2.24 7.79
CA THR A 2 -35.01 1.69 7.43
C THR A 2 -33.94 2.69 7.84
N GLY A 3 -33.08 2.32 8.80
CA GLY A 3 -31.98 3.16 9.28
C GLY A 3 -30.67 2.75 8.64
N LEU A 4 -30.08 3.65 7.85
CA LEU A 4 -28.84 3.46 7.11
C LEU A 4 -27.65 3.53 8.08
N VAL A 5 -26.87 2.45 8.17
CA VAL A 5 -25.62 2.40 8.94
C VAL A 5 -24.51 2.95 8.05
N ALA A 6 -23.91 4.07 8.46
CA ALA A 6 -22.71 4.60 7.83
C ALA A 6 -21.49 3.83 8.36
N LEU A 7 -20.90 2.99 7.51
CA LEU A 7 -19.64 2.31 7.80
C LEU A 7 -18.49 3.29 7.51
N ALA A 8 -17.89 3.85 8.55
CA ALA A 8 -16.67 4.63 8.42
C ALA A 8 -15.49 3.66 8.26
N ALA A 9 -14.99 3.53 7.03
CA ALA A 9 -13.77 2.77 6.75
C ALA A 9 -12.56 3.58 7.25
N VAL A 10 -11.98 3.16 8.37
CA VAL A 10 -10.67 3.65 8.82
C VAL A 10 -9.63 2.75 8.17
N THR A 11 -8.98 3.24 7.11
CA THR A 11 -7.86 2.54 6.47
C THR A 11 -6.70 2.46 7.45
N ALA A 12 -6.38 1.25 7.92
CA ALA A 12 -5.21 1.00 8.75
C ALA A 12 -3.95 0.99 7.86
N GLY A 13 -3.25 2.12 7.80
CA GLY A 13 -1.96 2.21 7.13
C GLY A 13 -0.91 1.40 7.88
N ALA A 14 -0.28 0.43 7.21
CA ALA A 14 0.87 -0.28 7.75
C ALA A 14 2.05 0.70 7.93
N VAL A 15 2.57 0.79 9.15
CA VAL A 15 3.61 1.74 9.55
C VAL A 15 4.99 1.19 9.18
N ILE A 16 5.70 1.86 8.27
CA ILE A 16 7.09 1.51 7.92
C ILE A 16 8.06 2.14 8.91
N ALA A 17 8.58 1.41 9.89
CA ALA A 17 9.56 1.96 10.85
C ALA A 17 11.00 1.73 10.38
N PHE A 18 11.77 2.79 10.11
CA PHE A 18 13.21 2.70 9.94
C PHE A 18 13.90 2.67 11.31
N GLY A 19 14.68 1.63 11.60
CA GLY A 19 15.28 1.40 12.90
C GLY A 19 16.36 2.43 13.28
N SER A 20 16.26 2.96 14.51
CA SER A 20 17.39 3.41 15.34
C SER A 20 17.02 3.15 16.81
N SER A 21 17.93 2.51 17.56
CA SER A 21 17.79 2.06 18.96
C SER A 21 17.55 3.21 19.98
N PRO A 22 17.12 2.92 21.24
CA PRO A 22 16.04 3.65 21.91
C PRO A 22 16.49 4.85 22.75
N GLY A 23 15.63 5.86 22.82
CA GLY A 23 15.69 6.90 23.84
C GLY A 23 14.53 7.88 23.72
N GLY A 24 13.64 7.89 24.72
CA GLY A 24 12.80 9.04 25.05
C GLY A 24 11.38 9.01 24.51
N ALA A 25 10.42 9.02 25.44
CA ALA A 25 8.99 9.15 25.23
C ALA A 25 8.57 10.53 24.72
N ASP A 26 7.38 10.60 24.11
CA ASP A 26 6.26 11.53 24.39
C ASP A 26 5.29 11.50 23.19
N ALA A 27 4.10 10.91 23.33
CA ALA A 27 2.86 11.54 23.81
C ALA A 27 2.21 12.52 22.79
N ALA A 28 1.18 11.97 22.12
CA ALA A 28 -0.10 12.56 21.70
C ALA A 28 -0.20 14.03 21.26
N ALA A 29 -0.84 14.26 20.10
CA ALA A 29 -1.95 15.23 19.96
C ALA A 29 -2.68 15.08 18.60
N THR A 30 -3.97 14.76 18.66
CA THR A 30 -4.95 14.96 17.58
C THR A 30 -5.39 16.42 17.50
N PRO A 31 -5.68 16.97 16.31
CA PRO A 31 -6.59 18.10 16.20
C PRO A 31 -7.94 17.73 15.56
N SER A 32 -9.01 18.01 16.32
CA SER A 32 -10.37 18.26 15.86
C SER A 32 -10.45 19.59 15.10
N ALA A 33 -11.29 19.67 14.06
CA ALA A 33 -11.77 20.95 13.53
C ALA A 33 -13.23 20.89 13.05
N THR A 34 -14.08 21.36 13.96
CA THR A 34 -15.37 22.07 13.85
C THR A 34 -15.78 22.65 12.49
N ALA A 35 -17.02 22.34 12.09
CA ALA A 35 -17.80 23.02 11.04
C ALA A 35 -18.37 24.36 11.50
N SER A 36 -18.69 25.28 10.56
CA SER A 36 -20.01 25.97 10.46
C SER A 36 -20.06 27.15 9.46
N ARG A 37 -21.30 27.40 8.98
CA ARG A 37 -21.92 28.64 8.40
C ARG A 37 -21.83 28.79 6.88
N THR A 38 -22.84 29.28 6.12
CA THR A 38 -24.19 29.86 6.34
C THR A 38 -24.92 29.75 4.98
N GLY A 39 -26.25 29.58 4.89
CA GLY A 39 -27.16 30.70 4.65
C GLY A 39 -27.91 30.57 3.31
N ALA A 40 -29.22 30.84 3.34
CA ALA A 40 -30.23 30.51 2.34
C ALA A 40 -30.31 31.44 1.10
N GLY A 41 -30.98 30.97 0.04
CA GLY A 41 -31.50 31.80 -1.04
C GLY A 41 -32.00 30.99 -2.24
N ALA A 42 -33.32 30.80 -2.35
CA ALA A 42 -33.98 30.32 -3.58
C ALA A 42 -34.46 31.53 -4.40
N PRO A 43 -34.36 31.46 -5.75
CA PRO A 43 -35.58 31.63 -6.53
C PRO A 43 -35.69 30.70 -7.75
N SER A 44 -36.94 30.41 -8.12
CA SER A 44 -37.35 29.73 -9.36
C SER A 44 -36.93 30.50 -10.61
N GLY A 45 -36.41 29.76 -11.59
CA GLY A 45 -36.21 30.21 -12.96
C GLY A 45 -36.21 28.99 -13.89
N SER A 46 -37.32 28.78 -14.59
CA SER A 46 -37.46 27.73 -15.60
C SER A 46 -36.77 28.18 -16.88
N ALA A 47 -35.71 27.48 -17.28
CA ALA A 47 -35.13 27.58 -18.62
C ALA A 47 -34.59 26.20 -19.01
N SER A 48 -35.24 25.57 -19.99
CA SER A 48 -34.75 24.37 -20.66
C SER A 48 -33.41 24.67 -21.33
N ALA A 49 -32.36 23.97 -20.91
CA ALA A 49 -31.08 23.95 -21.61
C ALA A 49 -30.58 22.49 -21.71
N SER A 50 -30.26 22.13 -22.94
CA SER A 50 -29.83 20.84 -23.46
C SER A 50 -28.85 20.11 -22.53
N SER A 51 -29.19 18.88 -22.16
CA SER A 51 -28.28 17.98 -21.43
C SER A 51 -27.07 17.68 -22.33
N PRO A 52 -25.82 18.02 -21.94
CA PRO A 52 -24.66 17.50 -22.64
C PRO A 52 -24.64 15.99 -22.44
N ALA A 53 -24.69 15.26 -23.54
CA ALA A 53 -24.47 13.82 -23.56
C ALA A 53 -23.18 13.48 -22.78
N PRO A 54 -23.14 12.36 -22.06
CA PRO A 54 -22.02 12.00 -21.21
C PRO A 54 -20.75 11.99 -22.06
N SER A 55 -19.81 12.89 -21.73
CA SER A 55 -18.44 12.79 -22.23
C SER A 55 -17.97 11.41 -21.84
N ALA A 56 -17.73 10.55 -22.84
CA ALA A 56 -17.17 9.24 -22.63
C ALA A 56 -15.83 9.44 -21.92
N SER A 57 -15.83 9.19 -20.61
CA SER A 57 -14.62 9.20 -19.82
C SER A 57 -13.65 8.24 -20.50
N PRO A 58 -12.45 8.68 -20.90
CA PRO A 58 -11.52 7.80 -21.58
C PRO A 58 -11.28 6.60 -20.66
N MET A 59 -11.62 5.39 -21.12
CA MET A 59 -11.27 4.16 -20.41
C MET A 59 -9.79 4.27 -20.04
N ALA A 60 -9.49 4.29 -18.75
CA ALA A 60 -8.13 4.37 -18.27
C ALA A 60 -7.34 3.25 -18.96
N LYS A 61 -6.29 3.62 -19.70
CA LYS A 61 -5.45 2.63 -20.38
C LYS A 61 -4.92 1.68 -19.33
N LYS A 62 -5.05 0.36 -19.57
CA LYS A 62 -4.49 -0.65 -18.67
C LYS A 62 -2.98 -0.38 -18.49
N PRO A 63 -2.45 -0.46 -17.26
CA PRO A 63 -1.03 -0.36 -17.02
C PRO A 63 -0.26 -1.34 -17.91
N ALA A 64 0.87 -0.87 -18.44
CA ALA A 64 1.77 -1.69 -19.24
C ALA A 64 3.18 -1.57 -18.68
N GLY A 65 3.84 -2.72 -18.52
CA GLY A 65 5.20 -2.81 -18.02
C GLY A 65 5.94 -3.97 -18.66
N GLN A 66 7.26 -3.91 -18.61
CA GLN A 66 8.14 -4.97 -19.12
C GLN A 66 9.31 -5.16 -18.17
N VAL A 67 9.76 -6.40 -18.01
CA VAL A 67 10.96 -6.74 -17.26
C VAL A 67 11.99 -7.35 -18.21
N ALA A 68 13.21 -6.82 -18.16
CA ALA A 68 14.35 -7.35 -18.90
C ALA A 68 15.56 -7.38 -17.98
N HIS A 69 16.16 -8.56 -17.81
CA HIS A 69 17.37 -8.75 -16.99
C HIS A 69 17.27 -8.15 -15.56
N GLY A 70 16.08 -8.22 -14.94
CA GLY A 70 15.84 -7.67 -13.60
C GLY A 70 15.71 -6.14 -13.56
N THR A 71 15.49 -5.48 -14.70
CA THR A 71 15.13 -4.07 -14.77
C THR A 71 13.69 -3.94 -15.22
N HIS A 72 12.87 -3.22 -14.44
CA HIS A 72 11.46 -3.01 -14.73
C HIS A 72 11.26 -1.66 -15.40
N THR A 73 10.53 -1.65 -16.51
CA THR A 73 10.18 -0.43 -17.27
C THR A 73 8.68 -0.30 -17.44
N GLY A 74 8.20 0.91 -17.73
CA GLY A 74 6.78 1.22 -17.83
C GLY A 74 6.13 1.52 -16.47
N ASP A 75 4.81 1.31 -16.42
CA ASP A 75 3.96 1.54 -15.25
C ASP A 75 4.13 0.41 -14.24
N LEU A 76 4.53 0.75 -13.01
CA LEU A 76 4.82 -0.24 -11.97
C LEU A 76 3.54 -0.97 -11.51
N ARG A 77 2.36 -0.35 -11.67
CA ARG A 77 1.06 -0.95 -11.37
C ARG A 77 0.79 -2.22 -12.19
N TYR A 78 1.43 -2.36 -13.35
CA TYR A 78 1.38 -3.59 -14.15
C TYR A 78 1.86 -4.81 -13.36
N PHE A 79 2.86 -4.63 -12.49
CA PHE A 79 3.50 -5.69 -11.74
C PHE A 79 2.84 -6.00 -10.40
N LEU A 80 1.84 -5.23 -9.97
CA LEU A 80 1.05 -5.55 -8.77
C LEU A 80 0.29 -6.86 -8.99
N ILE A 81 0.39 -7.78 -8.02
CA ILE A 81 -0.41 -9.01 -8.04
C ILE A 81 -1.91 -8.68 -8.15
N PRO A 82 -2.66 -9.36 -9.03
CA PRO A 82 -4.10 -9.19 -9.10
C PRO A 82 -4.73 -9.59 -7.75
N PRO A 83 -5.75 -8.85 -7.28
CA PRO A 83 -6.55 -9.31 -6.16
C PRO A 83 -7.24 -10.63 -6.54
N PRO A 84 -7.48 -11.53 -5.58
CA PRO A 84 -8.26 -12.74 -5.84
C PRO A 84 -9.70 -12.40 -6.19
N ASP A 85 -10.39 -13.32 -6.87
CA ASP A 85 -11.79 -13.14 -7.24
C ASP A 85 -12.67 -12.87 -6.01
N GLY A 86 -13.54 -11.87 -6.11
CA GLY A 86 -14.46 -11.48 -5.04
C GLY A 86 -13.83 -10.63 -3.92
N ALA A 87 -12.55 -10.29 -4.00
CA ALA A 87 -11.96 -9.29 -3.10
C ALA A 87 -12.54 -7.90 -3.35
N ASP A 88 -12.68 -7.12 -2.28
CA ASP A 88 -13.08 -5.72 -2.35
C ASP A 88 -11.85 -4.83 -2.47
N VAL A 89 -11.63 -4.24 -3.63
CA VAL A 89 -10.43 -3.45 -3.92
C VAL A 89 -10.66 -2.00 -3.53
N TYR A 90 -9.76 -1.45 -2.73
CA TYR A 90 -9.83 -0.06 -2.33
C TYR A 90 -9.20 0.84 -3.41
N GLY A 91 -9.93 1.87 -3.82
CA GLY A 91 -9.45 2.83 -4.81
C GLY A 91 -9.50 2.30 -6.25
N ASP A 92 -8.43 2.55 -7.02
CA ASP A 92 -8.34 2.11 -8.42
C ASP A 92 -8.07 0.59 -8.49
N PRO A 93 -8.88 -0.21 -9.22
CA PRO A 93 -8.61 -1.63 -9.44
C PRO A 93 -7.23 -1.94 -10.03
N ALA A 94 -6.67 -1.00 -10.81
CA ALA A 94 -5.32 -1.10 -11.36
C ALA A 94 -4.24 -0.85 -10.29
N GLY A 95 -4.59 -0.34 -9.12
CA GLY A 95 -3.66 0.15 -8.10
C GLY A 95 -3.36 1.63 -8.25
N SER A 96 -2.70 2.19 -7.24
CA SER A 96 -2.27 3.58 -7.17
C SER A 96 -0.82 3.71 -7.64
N ALA A 97 -0.50 4.86 -8.26
CA ALA A 97 0.88 5.24 -8.52
C ALA A 97 1.30 6.22 -7.43
N ASP A 98 2.39 5.91 -6.75
CA ASP A 98 2.81 6.61 -5.54
C ASP A 98 4.10 7.40 -5.80
N SER A 99 4.13 8.62 -5.27
CA SER A 99 5.32 9.45 -5.24
C SER A 99 6.24 9.07 -4.07
N ALA A 100 7.47 9.57 -4.07
CA ALA A 100 8.36 9.39 -2.93
C ALA A 100 7.78 9.98 -1.64
N ALA A 101 6.97 11.04 -1.75
CA ALA A 101 6.30 11.65 -0.60
C ALA A 101 5.20 10.75 -0.05
N ASP A 102 4.45 10.07 -0.92
CA ASP A 102 3.39 9.13 -0.51
C ASP A 102 3.99 7.92 0.23
N VAL A 103 5.05 7.32 -0.34
CA VAL A 103 5.79 6.22 0.31
C VAL A 103 6.40 6.68 1.64
N ALA A 104 6.98 7.88 1.69
CA ALA A 104 7.53 8.42 2.93
C ALA A 104 6.45 8.71 3.98
N ALA A 105 5.26 9.16 3.58
CA ALA A 105 4.16 9.43 4.50
C ALA A 105 3.60 8.16 5.16
N GLY A 106 3.76 6.98 4.53
CA GLY A 106 3.45 5.67 5.13
C GLY A 106 4.46 5.19 6.16
N SER A 107 5.59 5.88 6.33
CA SER A 107 6.64 5.53 7.29
C SER A 107 6.41 6.16 8.67
N ALA A 108 6.80 5.43 9.72
CA ALA A 108 6.88 5.93 11.10
C ALA A 108 7.76 7.19 11.19
N ASP A 109 8.83 7.23 10.39
CA ASP A 109 9.69 8.40 10.21
C ASP A 109 9.74 8.75 8.74
N GLY A 110 8.84 9.64 8.31
CA GLY A 110 8.78 10.08 6.92
C GLY A 110 10.01 10.88 6.47
N SER A 111 10.71 11.55 7.38
CA SER A 111 11.92 12.30 7.02
C SER A 111 13.08 11.35 6.70
N GLN A 112 13.27 10.32 7.53
CA GLN A 112 14.26 9.28 7.26
C GLN A 112 13.90 8.44 6.04
N ALA A 113 12.61 8.12 5.85
CA ALA A 113 12.14 7.44 4.65
C ALA A 113 12.44 8.23 3.39
N ALA A 114 12.11 9.52 3.36
CA ALA A 114 12.37 10.40 2.21
C ALA A 114 13.87 10.48 1.89
N ARG A 115 14.73 10.58 2.92
CA ARG A 115 16.19 10.55 2.75
C ARG A 115 16.65 9.22 2.15
N ALA A 116 16.20 8.09 2.70
CA ALA A 116 16.56 6.77 2.18
C ALA A 116 16.12 6.60 0.72
N LEU A 117 14.86 6.93 0.40
CA LEU A 117 14.35 6.88 -0.98
C LEU A 117 15.20 7.71 -1.94
N SER A 118 15.63 8.90 -1.52
CA SER A 118 16.55 9.75 -2.29
C SER A 118 17.94 9.11 -2.46
N THR A 119 18.54 8.63 -1.37
CA THR A 119 19.87 7.97 -1.36
C THR A 119 19.95 6.77 -2.31
N TYR A 120 18.91 5.95 -2.36
CA TYR A 120 18.87 4.77 -3.21
C TYR A 120 18.32 5.05 -4.62
N GLY A 121 17.96 6.30 -4.91
CA GLY A 121 17.55 6.74 -6.24
C GLY A 121 16.18 6.23 -6.64
N PHE A 122 15.18 6.46 -5.78
CA PHE A 122 13.76 6.25 -6.07
C PHE A 122 13.38 6.72 -7.49
N ARG A 123 12.54 5.94 -8.17
CA ARG A 123 12.02 6.24 -9.51
C ARG A 123 10.52 6.44 -9.52
N ASN A 124 9.79 5.47 -8.98
CA ASN A 124 8.35 5.51 -8.79
C ASN A 124 7.95 4.38 -7.84
N ALA A 125 6.74 4.47 -7.32
CA ALA A 125 6.12 3.41 -6.55
C ALA A 125 4.71 3.12 -7.04
N ALA A 126 4.17 2.00 -6.61
CA ALA A 126 2.80 1.62 -6.85
C ALA A 126 2.29 0.75 -5.70
N SER A 127 1.01 0.92 -5.37
CA SER A 127 0.37 0.20 -4.28
C SER A 127 -1.00 -0.34 -4.65
N ARG A 128 -1.44 -1.37 -3.95
CA ARG A 128 -2.83 -1.86 -3.98
C ARG A 128 -3.21 -2.41 -2.62
N THR A 129 -4.41 -2.02 -2.17
CA THR A 129 -5.04 -2.56 -0.98
C THR A 129 -6.37 -3.19 -1.34
N TYR A 130 -6.68 -4.34 -0.74
CA TYR A 130 -7.98 -4.99 -0.88
C TYR A 130 -8.34 -5.78 0.38
N LEU A 131 -9.64 -5.94 0.61
CA LEU A 131 -10.18 -6.87 1.58
C LEU A 131 -10.44 -8.22 0.90
N THR A 132 -10.03 -9.33 1.51
CA THR A 132 -10.29 -10.68 1.00
C THR A 132 -11.80 -10.94 0.89
N ALA A 133 -12.20 -11.86 0.00
CA ALA A 133 -13.63 -12.12 -0.29
C ALA A 133 -14.44 -12.58 0.94
N ASP A 134 -13.78 -13.18 1.94
CA ASP A 134 -14.37 -13.58 3.22
C ASP A 134 -14.42 -12.43 4.24
N GLY A 135 -13.91 -11.24 3.91
CA GLY A 135 -13.82 -10.09 4.80
C GLY A 135 -12.80 -10.24 5.93
N GLY A 136 -12.02 -11.33 5.95
CA GLY A 136 -11.20 -11.73 7.09
C GLY A 136 -9.82 -11.07 7.15
N SER A 137 -9.30 -10.58 6.02
CA SER A 137 -7.98 -9.97 5.94
C SER A 137 -7.94 -8.83 4.94
N GLU A 138 -7.37 -7.72 5.36
CA GLU A 138 -6.92 -6.64 4.50
C GLU A 138 -5.49 -6.91 4.05
N VAL A 139 -5.27 -6.87 2.75
CA VAL A 139 -3.96 -7.08 2.13
C VAL A 139 -3.53 -5.78 1.49
N SER A 140 -2.32 -5.31 1.81
CA SER A 140 -1.68 -4.19 1.12
C SER A 140 -0.36 -4.63 0.52
N VAL A 141 -0.15 -4.29 -0.75
CA VAL A 141 1.07 -4.53 -1.53
C VAL A 141 1.61 -3.19 -1.96
N GLU A 142 2.88 -2.92 -1.66
CA GLU A 142 3.61 -1.75 -2.12
C GLU A 142 4.87 -2.19 -2.87
N LEU A 143 5.09 -1.59 -4.03
CA LEU A 143 6.26 -1.77 -4.88
C LEU A 143 7.00 -0.46 -5.01
N VAL A 144 8.30 -0.45 -4.76
CA VAL A 144 9.14 0.74 -4.90
C VAL A 144 10.28 0.44 -5.86
N ARG A 145 10.33 1.14 -7.00
CA ARG A 145 11.41 1.00 -7.98
C ARG A 145 12.54 1.97 -7.69
N PHE A 146 13.76 1.45 -7.66
CA PHE A 146 15.00 2.21 -7.46
C PHE A 146 15.79 2.36 -8.75
N ARG A 147 16.95 3.02 -8.67
CA ARG A 147 17.81 3.30 -9.82
C ARG A 147 18.28 2.04 -10.56
N GLY A 148 18.38 0.91 -9.85
CA GLY A 148 18.81 -0.36 -10.39
C GLY A 148 18.85 -1.45 -9.32
N PRO A 149 19.22 -2.68 -9.71
CA PRO A 149 19.16 -3.84 -8.82
C PRO A 149 20.03 -3.71 -7.57
N SER A 150 21.23 -3.14 -7.69
CA SER A 150 22.12 -2.94 -6.56
C SER A 150 21.53 -1.97 -5.53
N GLN A 151 20.79 -0.96 -5.96
CA GLN A 151 20.15 0.00 -5.07
C GLN A 151 18.95 -0.61 -4.34
N ALA A 152 18.12 -1.41 -5.03
CA ALA A 152 17.03 -2.13 -4.38
C ALA A 152 17.55 -3.14 -3.35
N ALA A 153 18.62 -3.87 -3.66
CA ALA A 153 19.28 -4.79 -2.74
C ALA A 153 19.90 -4.07 -1.52
N ALA A 154 20.52 -2.91 -1.74
CA ALA A 154 21.08 -2.09 -0.66
C ALA A 154 19.98 -1.49 0.23
N TYR A 155 18.90 -0.96 -0.37
CA TYR A 155 17.72 -0.50 0.35
C TYR A 155 17.16 -1.62 1.21
N TYR A 156 16.89 -2.79 0.63
CA TYR A 156 16.47 -3.98 1.37
C TYR A 156 17.42 -4.25 2.53
N SER A 157 18.73 -4.35 2.30
CA SER A 157 19.71 -4.67 3.36
C SER A 157 19.70 -3.68 4.52
N SER A 158 19.40 -2.40 4.26
CA SER A 158 19.26 -1.35 5.29
C SER A 158 17.87 -1.25 5.92
N SER A 159 16.84 -1.77 5.26
CA SER A 159 15.45 -1.74 5.73
C SER A 159 15.17 -2.91 6.67
N GLY A 160 14.28 -2.68 7.62
CA GLY A 160 13.80 -3.69 8.56
C GLY A 160 12.80 -3.06 9.53
N TYR A 161 12.03 -3.89 10.22
CA TYR A 161 10.97 -3.44 11.13
C TYR A 161 11.32 -3.85 12.55
N GLN A 162 10.95 -3.01 13.51
CA GLN A 162 11.02 -3.35 14.93
C GLN A 162 9.83 -4.24 15.29
N ALA A 163 10.00 -5.55 15.08
CA ALA A 163 8.92 -6.53 15.21
C ALA A 163 9.51 -7.94 15.45
N THR A 164 8.65 -8.89 15.83
CA THR A 164 9.05 -10.30 15.94
C THR A 164 9.36 -10.82 14.55
N THR A 165 10.51 -11.48 14.36
CA THR A 165 10.86 -12.04 13.05
C THR A 165 10.00 -13.26 12.76
N LEU A 166 9.41 -13.28 11.57
CA LEU A 166 8.62 -14.39 11.06
C LEU A 166 9.43 -15.13 10.00
N PRO A 167 9.71 -16.44 10.18
CA PRO A 167 10.40 -17.18 9.13
C PRO A 167 9.53 -17.22 7.87
N LEU A 168 10.13 -16.96 6.72
CA LEU A 168 9.50 -17.14 5.41
C LEU A 168 10.27 -18.23 4.66
N GLN A 169 9.56 -18.93 3.78
CA GLN A 169 10.14 -19.93 2.90
C GLN A 169 10.48 -19.29 1.55
N GLY A 170 11.34 -19.93 0.78
CA GLY A 170 11.67 -19.51 -0.58
C GLY A 170 13.17 -19.47 -0.85
N SER A 171 13.52 -19.48 -2.13
CA SER A 171 14.91 -19.43 -2.61
C SER A 171 15.38 -17.99 -2.92
N TYR A 172 14.65 -16.98 -2.45
CA TYR A 172 14.89 -15.58 -2.73
C TYR A 172 15.03 -14.77 -1.44
N PRO A 173 15.64 -13.56 -1.48
CA PRO A 173 15.83 -12.74 -0.29
C PRO A 173 14.48 -12.27 0.27
N ALA A 174 14.11 -12.73 1.46
CA ALA A 174 12.88 -12.32 2.13
C ALA A 174 13.07 -12.21 3.64
N ARG A 175 12.37 -11.27 4.26
CA ARG A 175 12.20 -11.17 5.72
C ARG A 175 10.74 -10.96 6.06
N GLY A 176 10.25 -11.76 6.99
CA GLY A 176 8.91 -11.64 7.55
C GLY A 176 8.97 -11.03 8.94
N TYR A 177 7.88 -10.37 9.31
CA TYR A 177 7.67 -9.71 10.59
C TYR A 177 6.25 -9.95 11.07
N ASP A 178 6.10 -10.11 12.38
CA ASP A 178 4.83 -10.14 13.09
C ASP A 178 4.75 -8.88 13.96
N LEU A 179 3.87 -7.96 13.56
CA LEU A 179 3.63 -6.68 14.21
C LEU A 179 2.40 -6.84 15.10
N ALA A 180 2.66 -7.02 16.40
CA ALA A 180 1.63 -7.05 17.41
C ALA A 180 0.92 -5.69 17.47
N SER A 181 -0.41 -5.72 17.49
CA SER A 181 -1.24 -4.51 17.41
C SER A 181 -1.21 -3.63 18.66
N GLY A 182 -0.50 -4.06 19.72
CA GLY A 182 -0.27 -3.35 20.98
C GLY A 182 -1.53 -3.07 21.81
N SER A 183 -2.72 -3.40 21.29
CA SER A 183 -4.02 -3.08 21.87
C SER A 183 -5.06 -4.14 21.49
N ALA A 184 -5.93 -4.51 22.44
CA ALA A 184 -6.92 -5.58 22.22
C ALA A 184 -7.94 -5.27 21.11
N GLU A 185 -8.08 -4.00 20.75
CA GLU A 185 -9.04 -3.49 19.74
C GLU A 185 -8.44 -3.43 18.32
N SER A 186 -7.14 -3.67 18.18
CA SER A 186 -6.44 -3.59 16.89
C SER A 186 -6.05 -4.98 16.39
N SER A 187 -6.08 -5.18 15.08
CA SER A 187 -5.69 -6.46 14.46
C SER A 187 -4.18 -6.55 14.34
N ASP A 188 -3.62 -7.74 14.60
CA ASP A 188 -2.21 -8.01 14.32
C ASP A 188 -1.95 -7.91 12.81
N THR A 189 -0.72 -7.55 12.45
CA THR A 189 -0.28 -7.42 11.06
C THR A 189 0.93 -8.32 10.83
N LEU A 190 0.84 -9.20 9.84
CA LEU A 190 2.02 -9.85 9.29
C LEU A 190 2.56 -9.04 8.11
N LEU A 191 3.86 -8.83 8.08
CA LEU A 191 4.52 -8.06 7.05
C LEU A 191 5.67 -8.87 6.45
N ALA A 192 5.84 -8.77 5.13
CA ALA A 192 7.00 -9.30 4.42
C ALA A 192 7.66 -8.21 3.59
N ILE A 193 8.99 -8.21 3.59
CA ILE A 193 9.79 -7.45 2.63
C ILE A 193 10.69 -8.35 1.81
N SER A 194 10.90 -7.96 0.56
CA SER A 194 11.79 -8.62 -0.39
C SER A 194 12.26 -7.61 -1.44
N TYR A 195 13.00 -8.07 -2.45
CA TYR A 195 13.29 -7.30 -3.65
C TYR A 195 13.46 -8.25 -4.84
N GLN A 196 13.10 -7.78 -6.03
CA GLN A 196 13.34 -8.47 -7.28
C GLN A 196 13.83 -7.44 -8.31
N GLY A 197 15.03 -7.67 -8.86
CA GLY A 197 15.61 -6.70 -9.78
C GLY A 197 15.80 -5.34 -9.10
N ASP A 198 15.38 -4.27 -9.76
CA ASP A 198 15.36 -2.89 -9.27
C ASP A 198 14.12 -2.52 -8.42
N VAL A 199 13.27 -3.47 -8.04
CA VAL A 199 12.03 -3.22 -7.28
C VAL A 199 12.09 -3.85 -5.89
N HIS A 200 11.82 -3.03 -4.87
CA HIS A 200 11.55 -3.47 -3.50
C HIS A 200 10.08 -3.83 -3.34
N ILE A 201 9.81 -4.84 -2.51
CA ILE A 201 8.49 -5.40 -2.29
C ILE A 201 8.18 -5.28 -0.79
N THR A 202 7.03 -4.69 -0.46
CA THR A 202 6.43 -4.74 0.86
C THR A 202 5.03 -5.32 0.74
N ILE A 203 4.70 -6.32 1.55
CA ILE A 203 3.35 -6.90 1.63
C ILE A 203 2.95 -6.94 3.10
N SER A 204 1.74 -6.48 3.40
CA SER A 204 1.13 -6.63 4.72
C SER A 204 -0.22 -7.33 4.63
N VAL A 205 -0.49 -8.14 5.64
CA VAL A 205 -1.77 -8.83 5.85
C VAL A 205 -2.23 -8.47 7.26
N THR A 206 -3.32 -7.73 7.35
CA THR A 206 -3.92 -7.25 8.60
C THR A 206 -5.31 -7.86 8.72
N GLY A 207 -5.71 -8.31 9.91
CA GLY A 207 -7.09 -8.71 10.16
C GLY A 207 -7.24 -10.06 10.86
N GLY A 208 -8.34 -10.19 11.60
CA GLY A 208 -8.65 -11.33 12.46
C GLY A 208 -7.80 -11.39 13.73
N LYS A 209 -8.14 -12.31 14.65
CA LYS A 209 -7.31 -12.58 15.85
C LYS A 209 -5.96 -13.26 15.54
N ALA A 210 -5.73 -13.66 14.27
CA ALA A 210 -4.52 -14.35 13.81
C ALA A 210 -4.39 -14.25 12.27
N PRO A 211 -3.73 -13.22 11.74
CA PRO A 211 -3.42 -13.11 10.30
C PRO A 211 -2.66 -14.35 9.77
N SER A 212 -2.95 -14.76 8.54
CA SER A 212 -2.42 -16.01 7.97
C SER A 212 -1.01 -15.86 7.40
N ARG A 213 -0.02 -16.50 8.04
CA ARG A 213 1.35 -16.62 7.50
C ARG A 213 1.39 -17.31 6.13
N ALA A 214 0.53 -18.30 5.91
CA ALA A 214 0.46 -19.02 4.64
C ALA A 214 -0.02 -18.09 3.50
N LEU A 215 -0.98 -17.21 3.80
CA LEU A 215 -1.42 -16.18 2.85
C LEU A 215 -0.28 -15.20 2.55
N LEU A 216 0.41 -14.68 3.57
CA LEU A 216 1.55 -13.78 3.37
C LEU A 216 2.65 -14.41 2.50
N GLN A 217 3.00 -15.67 2.77
CA GLN A 217 3.98 -16.42 1.97
C GLN A 217 3.53 -16.54 0.51
N HIS A 218 2.28 -16.94 0.28
CA HIS A 218 1.73 -17.11 -1.06
C HIS A 218 1.74 -15.79 -1.86
N LEU A 219 1.33 -14.69 -1.22
CA LEU A 219 1.34 -13.36 -1.83
C LEU A 219 2.76 -12.93 -2.20
N LEU A 220 3.74 -13.18 -1.32
CA LEU A 220 5.14 -12.85 -1.58
C LEU A 220 5.70 -13.66 -2.75
N ASP A 221 5.44 -14.97 -2.79
CA ASP A 221 5.86 -15.84 -3.88
C ASP A 221 5.27 -15.37 -5.21
N ALA A 222 3.98 -15.04 -5.24
CA ALA A 222 3.28 -14.55 -6.42
C ALA A 222 3.86 -13.19 -6.87
N GLN A 223 4.06 -12.26 -5.94
CA GLN A 223 4.58 -10.92 -6.26
C GLN A 223 6.03 -10.98 -6.76
N TYR A 224 6.86 -11.83 -6.17
CA TYR A 224 8.23 -12.05 -6.63
C TYR A 224 8.26 -12.65 -8.05
N GLN A 225 7.45 -13.67 -8.32
CA GLN A 225 7.38 -14.27 -9.66
C GLN A 225 6.87 -13.30 -10.72
N ARG A 226 5.89 -12.47 -10.36
CA ARG A 226 5.33 -11.46 -11.25
C ARG A 226 6.34 -10.40 -11.64
N LEU A 227 7.16 -9.93 -10.70
CA LEU A 227 8.28 -9.04 -11.00
C LEU A 227 9.32 -9.75 -11.88
N ARG A 228 9.67 -11.00 -11.56
CA ARG A 228 10.66 -11.77 -12.31
C ARG A 228 10.28 -11.99 -13.78
N THR A 229 9.00 -12.17 -14.07
CA THR A 229 8.52 -12.61 -15.39
C THR A 229 7.66 -11.59 -16.14
N GLY A 230 7.15 -10.58 -15.43
CA GLY A 230 6.12 -9.67 -15.92
C GLY A 230 4.74 -10.33 -16.08
N ARG A 231 4.50 -11.51 -15.50
CA ARG A 231 3.24 -12.25 -15.61
C ARG A 231 2.77 -12.73 -14.24
#